data_AF-A0A9D9XUM3-F1
#
_entry.id   AF-A0A9D9XUM3-F1
#
_cell.length_a   1.000
_cell.length_b   1.000
_cell.length_c   1.000
_cell.angle_alpha   90.00
_cell.angle_beta   90.00
_cell.angle_gamma   90.00
#
_symmetry.space_group_name_H-M   'P 1'
#
loop_
_entity.id
_entity.type
_entity.pdbx_description
1 polymer ?
#
loop_
_entity_poly.entity_id
_entity_poly.type
_entity_poly.pdbx_seq_one_letter_code
_entity_poly.pdbx_strand_id
1 'polypeptide(L)'
;DYLSTPGPMGNYIQYVFMTPLLVDIRFGNWNQLLQYPQPDAGQVYRNILYHFGKGMALSHQLKLAEAKNELKQINLLMEDSTLQLPFTPFSAAIEGASVAQNLLSGTISLQEKKYNAAITAFQKAVTVEENMVYDEPRDWMLNPKHYLGNAFIKAGQFDDAIKILQKDLQNNNENGWALFGIWQALTAQKKPAEATKVLVRFKKAFDRSDIKLYGPVF
;
A
#
# COMPACT_ATOMS: atom_id res chain seq x y z
N ASP A 1 28.04 -1.93 9.12
CA ASP A 1 26.70 -1.34 8.96
C ASP A 1 25.68 -2.46 9.13
N TYR A 2 24.68 -2.29 10.00
CA TYR A 2 23.63 -3.30 10.24
C TYR A 2 22.75 -3.54 9.00
N LEU A 3 22.68 -2.57 8.08
CA LEU A 3 21.93 -2.71 6.83
C LEU A 3 22.56 -3.68 5.83
N SER A 4 23.85 -3.98 6.00
CA SER A 4 24.59 -4.94 5.18
C SER A 4 24.68 -6.34 5.80
N THR A 5 23.98 -6.58 6.91
CA THR A 5 23.87 -7.94 7.48
C THR A 5 23.32 -8.88 6.40
N PRO A 6 23.93 -10.06 6.16
CA PRO A 6 23.47 -10.97 5.13
C PRO A 6 22.21 -11.75 5.55
N GLY A 7 21.48 -12.25 4.58
CA GLY A 7 20.37 -13.19 4.79
C GLY A 7 19.12 -12.57 5.42
N PRO A 8 18.23 -13.40 5.98
CA PRO A 8 16.88 -12.98 6.35
C PRO A 8 16.83 -11.93 7.47
N MET A 9 17.77 -11.95 8.42
CA MET A 9 17.91 -10.91 9.44
C MET A 9 18.25 -9.55 8.82
N GLY A 10 19.11 -9.53 7.80
CA GLY A 10 19.46 -8.31 7.05
C GLY A 10 18.27 -7.69 6.36
N ASN A 11 17.45 -8.51 5.69
CA ASN A 11 16.23 -8.06 5.04
C ASN A 11 15.25 -7.47 6.07
N TYR A 12 15.08 -8.11 7.23
CA TYR A 12 14.26 -7.56 8.30
C TYR A 12 14.74 -6.19 8.79
N ILE A 13 16.06 -6.03 9.03
CA ILE A 13 16.63 -4.74 9.44
C ILE A 13 16.42 -3.66 8.36
N GLN A 14 16.59 -4.01 7.08
CA GLN A 14 16.34 -3.11 5.95
C GLN A 14 14.87 -2.66 5.89
N TYR A 15 13.92 -3.56 6.18
CA TYR A 15 12.49 -3.21 6.24
C TYR A 15 12.20 -2.20 7.34
N VAL A 16 12.64 -2.50 8.57
CA VAL A 16 12.45 -1.62 9.73
C VAL A 16 13.07 -0.24 9.48
N PHE A 17 14.26 -0.20 8.86
CA PHE A 17 14.91 1.05 8.48
C PHE A 17 14.09 1.87 7.48
N MET A 18 13.30 1.22 6.62
CA MET A 18 12.49 1.86 5.59
C MET A 18 11.07 2.22 6.03
N THR A 19 10.70 1.99 7.30
CA THR A 19 9.41 2.41 7.85
C THR A 19 9.09 3.90 7.58
N PRO A 20 10.02 4.87 7.72
CA PRO A 20 9.74 6.26 7.37
C PRO A 20 9.31 6.46 5.91
N LEU A 21 9.89 5.71 4.97
CA LEU A 21 9.49 5.76 3.56
C LEU A 21 8.05 5.26 3.38
N LEU A 22 7.66 4.18 4.07
CA LEU A 22 6.28 3.68 4.02
C LEU A 22 5.29 4.67 4.65
N VAL A 23 5.70 5.38 5.69
CA VAL A 23 4.93 6.48 6.29
C VAL A 23 4.74 7.62 5.29
N ASP A 24 5.79 8.03 4.57
CA ASP A 24 5.68 9.06 3.55
C ASP A 24 4.74 8.66 2.41
N ILE A 25 4.75 7.38 1.99
CA ILE A 25 3.74 6.85 1.08
C ILE A 25 2.36 6.98 1.73
N ARG A 26 2.21 6.57 3.01
CA ARG A 26 0.94 6.59 3.76
C ARG A 26 0.35 7.98 3.95
N PHE A 27 1.12 9.05 3.77
CA PHE A 27 0.63 10.43 3.87
C PHE A 27 0.69 11.20 2.55
N GLY A 28 1.13 10.54 1.47
CA GLY A 28 1.22 11.17 0.15
C GLY A 28 2.31 12.23 0.07
N ASN A 29 3.40 12.08 0.82
CA ASN A 29 4.55 12.99 0.81
C ASN A 29 5.44 12.75 -0.42
N TRP A 30 4.85 12.91 -1.62
CA TRP A 30 5.49 12.52 -2.89
C TRP A 30 6.83 13.22 -3.15
N ASN A 31 6.93 14.51 -2.79
CA ASN A 31 8.18 15.25 -2.97
C ASN A 31 9.29 14.73 -2.05
N GLN A 32 8.96 14.30 -0.83
CA GLN A 32 9.91 13.72 0.10
C GLN A 32 10.45 12.39 -0.44
N LEU A 33 9.57 11.54 -0.98
CA LEU A 33 9.92 10.25 -1.57
C LEU A 33 10.90 10.37 -2.75
N LEU A 34 10.81 11.44 -3.54
CA LEU A 34 11.74 11.70 -4.64
C LEU A 34 13.13 12.16 -4.18
N GLN A 35 13.26 12.58 -2.91
CA GLN A 35 14.53 13.06 -2.33
C GLN A 35 15.27 11.97 -1.54
N TYR A 36 14.69 10.78 -1.37
CA TYR A 36 15.38 9.68 -0.68
C TYR A 36 16.68 9.33 -1.41
N PRO A 37 17.82 9.20 -0.70
CA PRO A 37 19.05 8.74 -1.33
C PRO A 37 18.91 7.27 -1.71
N GLN A 38 19.42 6.92 -2.90
CA GLN A 38 19.44 5.53 -3.32
C GLN A 38 20.31 4.69 -2.36
N PRO A 39 19.80 3.55 -1.86
CA PRO A 39 20.59 2.66 -1.01
C PRO A 39 21.77 2.00 -1.73
N ASP A 40 22.73 1.49 -0.96
CA ASP A 40 23.81 0.67 -1.51
C ASP A 40 23.25 -0.57 -2.21
N ALA A 41 23.89 -1.00 -3.31
CA ALA A 41 23.39 -2.09 -4.16
C ALA A 41 23.20 -3.42 -3.41
N GLY A 42 24.02 -3.70 -2.39
CA GLY A 42 23.88 -4.91 -1.56
C GLY A 42 22.69 -4.90 -0.59
N GLN A 43 22.03 -3.75 -0.41
CA GLN A 43 20.84 -3.61 0.43
C GLN A 43 19.58 -3.88 -0.41
N VAL A 44 19.42 -5.13 -0.85
CA VAL A 44 18.44 -5.53 -1.88
C VAL A 44 17.01 -5.16 -1.50
N TYR A 45 16.54 -5.55 -0.31
CA TYR A 45 15.18 -5.26 0.09
C TYR A 45 14.95 -3.76 0.32
N ARG A 46 15.96 -3.05 0.83
CA ARG A 46 15.93 -1.59 0.93
C ARG A 46 15.78 -0.91 -0.43
N ASN A 47 16.49 -1.40 -1.46
CA ASN A 47 16.35 -0.89 -2.83
C ASN A 47 14.95 -1.17 -3.40
N ILE A 48 14.36 -2.33 -3.14
CA ILE A 48 12.97 -2.62 -3.53
C ILE A 48 12.02 -1.57 -2.94
N LEU A 49 12.13 -1.28 -1.64
CA LEU A 49 11.27 -0.30 -0.96
C LEU A 49 11.54 1.14 -1.44
N TYR A 50 12.80 1.47 -1.74
CA TYR A 50 13.17 2.75 -2.37
C TYR A 50 12.50 2.93 -3.74
N HIS A 51 12.65 1.95 -4.64
CA HIS A 51 12.00 1.97 -5.96
C HIS A 51 10.48 1.99 -5.85
N PHE A 52 9.91 1.30 -4.86
CA PHE A 52 8.49 1.36 -4.55
C PHE A 52 8.04 2.78 -4.19
N GLY A 53 8.67 3.42 -3.21
CA GLY A 53 8.32 4.79 -2.81
C GLY A 53 8.49 5.81 -3.93
N LYS A 54 9.59 5.73 -4.66
CA LYS A 54 9.86 6.59 -5.82
C LYS A 54 8.83 6.37 -6.94
N GLY A 55 8.51 5.12 -7.25
CA GLY A 55 7.50 4.76 -8.24
C GLY A 55 6.10 5.24 -7.87
N MET A 56 5.73 5.17 -6.58
CA MET A 56 4.47 5.72 -6.07
C MET A 56 4.41 7.23 -6.30
N ALA A 57 5.46 7.97 -5.91
CA ALA A 57 5.54 9.41 -6.12
C ALA A 57 5.46 9.81 -7.60
N LEU A 58 6.20 9.11 -8.47
CA LEU A 58 6.16 9.35 -9.92
C LEU A 58 4.77 9.06 -10.51
N SER A 59 4.10 8.00 -10.05
CA SER A 59 2.74 7.68 -10.48
C SER A 59 1.75 8.80 -10.15
N HIS A 60 1.83 9.36 -8.93
CA HIS A 60 0.98 10.47 -8.51
C HIS A 60 1.33 11.82 -9.18
N GLN A 61 2.54 11.96 -9.73
CA GLN A 61 2.91 13.09 -10.61
C GLN A 61 2.60 12.84 -12.10
N LEU A 62 1.91 11.75 -12.44
CA LEU A 62 1.60 11.33 -13.81
C LEU A 62 2.86 11.10 -14.69
N LYS A 63 4.02 10.88 -14.06
CA LYS A 63 5.29 10.49 -14.70
C LYS A 63 5.33 8.97 -14.87
N LEU A 64 4.40 8.46 -15.68
CA LEU A 64 4.07 7.03 -15.73
C LEU A 64 5.15 6.18 -16.41
N ALA A 65 5.92 6.76 -17.34
CA ALA A 65 7.04 6.07 -17.97
C ALA A 65 8.16 5.81 -16.95
N GLU A 66 8.49 6.82 -16.14
CA GLU A 66 9.47 6.71 -15.06
C GLU A 66 8.97 5.76 -13.97
N ALA A 67 7.70 5.84 -13.56
CA ALA A 67 7.12 4.92 -12.59
C ALA A 67 7.20 3.45 -13.03
N LYS A 68 6.97 3.17 -14.32
CA LYS A 68 7.15 1.83 -14.89
C LYS A 68 8.60 1.37 -14.88
N ASN A 69 9.56 2.29 -15.04
CA ASN A 69 10.97 1.95 -14.89
C ASN A 69 11.30 1.56 -13.44
N GLU A 70 10.76 2.27 -12.45
CA GLU A 70 10.92 1.88 -11.03
C GLU A 70 10.30 0.50 -10.74
N LEU A 71 9.11 0.21 -11.30
CA LEU A 71 8.51 -1.14 -11.21
C LEU A 71 9.39 -2.22 -11.84
N LYS A 72 10.07 -1.92 -12.96
CA LYS A 72 11.04 -2.85 -13.57
C LYS A 72 12.23 -3.11 -12.64
N GLN A 73 12.73 -2.11 -11.92
CA GLN A 73 13.81 -2.31 -10.94
C GLN A 73 13.37 -3.21 -9.78
N ILE A 74 12.14 -3.03 -9.27
CA ILE A 74 11.56 -3.94 -8.27
C ILE A 74 11.57 -5.38 -8.78
N ASN A 75 11.09 -5.61 -10.01
CA ASN A 75 11.02 -6.95 -10.58
C ASN A 75 12.39 -7.62 -10.67
N LEU A 76 13.43 -6.88 -11.08
CA LEU A 76 14.79 -7.39 -11.16
C LEU A 76 15.37 -7.74 -9.78
N LEU A 77 15.15 -6.88 -8.78
CA LEU A 77 15.65 -7.11 -7.43
C LEU A 77 14.93 -8.28 -6.73
N MET A 78 13.68 -8.55 -7.08
CA MET A 78 12.91 -9.68 -6.55
C MET A 78 13.44 -11.05 -6.98
N GLU A 79 14.35 -11.11 -7.96
CA GLU A 79 15.02 -12.36 -8.36
C GLU A 79 16.09 -12.82 -7.35
N ASP A 80 16.46 -11.97 -6.39
CA ASP A 80 17.45 -12.32 -5.36
C ASP A 80 16.89 -13.40 -4.41
N SER A 81 17.58 -14.54 -4.34
CA SER A 81 17.15 -15.71 -3.56
C SER A 81 17.17 -15.47 -2.05
N THR A 82 17.91 -14.48 -1.55
CA THR A 82 17.96 -14.15 -0.12
C THR A 82 16.63 -13.63 0.41
N LEU A 83 15.75 -13.13 -0.47
CA LEU A 83 14.40 -12.66 -0.12
C LEU A 83 13.44 -13.79 0.25
N GLN A 84 13.74 -15.03 -0.17
CA GLN A 84 12.88 -16.19 0.01
C GLN A 84 12.96 -16.80 1.42
N LEU A 85 14.02 -16.48 2.15
CA LEU A 85 14.25 -17.04 3.49
C LEU A 85 13.47 -16.21 4.52
N PRO A 86 12.62 -16.85 5.35
CA PRO A 86 11.96 -16.16 6.45
C PRO A 86 12.94 -15.89 7.61
N PHE A 87 12.65 -14.85 8.38
CA PHE A 87 13.29 -14.60 9.68
C PHE A 87 12.27 -14.90 10.78
N THR A 88 12.10 -16.16 11.18
CA THR A 88 11.07 -16.57 12.16
C THR A 88 11.10 -15.67 13.41
N PRO A 89 9.95 -15.13 13.86
CA PRO A 89 8.58 -15.46 13.44
C PRO A 89 8.05 -14.69 12.21
N PHE A 90 8.84 -13.82 11.58
CA PHE A 90 8.38 -12.95 10.49
C PHE A 90 8.30 -13.64 9.13
N SER A 91 7.40 -13.14 8.29
CA SER A 91 7.27 -13.46 6.87
C SER A 91 8.57 -13.24 6.09
N ALA A 92 8.74 -13.97 4.99
CA ALA A 92 9.88 -13.77 4.11
C ALA A 92 9.78 -12.40 3.40
N ALA A 93 10.92 -11.74 3.19
CA ALA A 93 10.95 -10.40 2.59
C ALA A 93 10.32 -10.36 1.19
N ILE A 94 10.34 -11.48 0.45
CA ILE A 94 9.69 -11.61 -0.85
C ILE A 94 8.18 -11.34 -0.79
N GLU A 95 7.51 -11.64 0.32
CA GLU A 95 6.07 -11.43 0.45
C GLU A 95 5.76 -9.93 0.52
N GLY A 96 6.47 -9.18 1.37
CA GLY A 96 6.37 -7.71 1.41
C GLY A 96 6.80 -7.05 0.09
N ALA A 97 7.86 -7.55 -0.55
CA ALA A 97 8.26 -7.10 -1.89
C ALA A 97 7.16 -7.32 -2.94
N SER A 98 6.46 -8.47 -2.89
CA SER A 98 5.34 -8.79 -3.77
C SER A 98 4.13 -7.87 -3.51
N VAL A 99 3.84 -7.52 -2.25
CA VAL A 99 2.83 -6.51 -1.94
C VAL A 99 3.22 -5.15 -2.54
N ALA A 100 4.47 -4.70 -2.33
CA ALA A 100 4.98 -3.44 -2.89
C ALA A 100 4.86 -3.38 -4.42
N GLN A 101 5.30 -4.44 -5.11
CA GLN A 101 5.22 -4.59 -6.56
C GLN A 101 3.78 -4.46 -7.07
N ASN A 102 2.85 -5.18 -6.45
CA ASN A 102 1.45 -5.20 -6.86
C ASN A 102 0.74 -3.87 -6.54
N LEU A 103 1.07 -3.21 -5.42
CA LEU A 103 0.57 -1.87 -5.11
C LEU A 103 1.05 -0.83 -6.13
N LEU A 104 2.33 -0.85 -6.53
CA LEU A 104 2.83 0.07 -7.55
C LEU A 104 2.21 -0.21 -8.92
N SER A 105 2.18 -1.48 -9.33
CA SER A 105 1.56 -1.89 -10.60
C SER A 105 0.09 -1.49 -10.69
N GLY A 106 -0.67 -1.69 -9.61
CA GLY A 106 -2.06 -1.27 -9.51
C GLY A 106 -2.21 0.25 -9.56
N THR A 107 -1.33 0.98 -8.87
CA THR A 107 -1.35 2.45 -8.85
C THR A 107 -1.07 3.03 -10.23
N ILE A 108 -0.05 2.54 -10.95
CA ILE A 108 0.23 2.93 -12.33
C ILE A 108 -0.99 2.68 -13.22
N SER A 109 -1.56 1.47 -13.15
CA SER A 109 -2.74 1.11 -13.94
C SER A 109 -3.95 1.98 -13.63
N LEU A 110 -4.13 2.37 -12.36
CA LEU A 110 -5.21 3.24 -11.92
C LEU A 110 -5.07 4.65 -12.52
N GLN A 111 -3.85 5.19 -12.54
CA GLN A 111 -3.58 6.49 -13.17
C GLN A 111 -3.78 6.46 -14.69
N GLU A 112 -3.53 5.32 -15.33
CA GLU A 112 -3.87 5.07 -16.74
C GLU A 112 -5.37 4.84 -16.99
N LYS A 113 -6.22 4.89 -15.95
CA LYS A 113 -7.66 4.57 -15.98
C LYS A 113 -7.94 3.14 -16.44
N LYS A 114 -6.96 2.23 -16.33
CA LYS A 114 -7.11 0.80 -16.61
C LYS A 114 -7.63 0.09 -15.37
N TYR A 115 -8.88 0.36 -15.01
CA TYR A 115 -9.44 -0.04 -13.72
C TYR A 115 -9.40 -1.57 -13.48
N ASN A 116 -9.73 -2.39 -14.47
CA ASN A 116 -9.67 -3.86 -14.32
C ASN A 116 -8.24 -4.36 -14.03
N ALA A 117 -7.23 -3.75 -14.65
CA ALA A 117 -5.83 -4.09 -14.39
C ALA A 117 -5.40 -3.64 -12.99
N ALA A 118 -5.82 -2.44 -12.57
CA ALA A 118 -5.57 -1.94 -11.22
C ALA A 118 -6.19 -2.84 -10.14
N ILE A 119 -7.47 -3.18 -10.29
CA ILE A 119 -8.20 -4.09 -9.39
C ILE A 119 -7.49 -5.45 -9.33
N THR A 120 -7.10 -6.02 -10.47
CA THR A 120 -6.39 -7.30 -10.51
C THR A 120 -5.08 -7.26 -9.71
N ALA A 121 -4.28 -6.20 -9.89
CA ALA A 121 -3.04 -6.03 -9.16
C ALA A 121 -3.28 -5.84 -7.65
N PHE A 122 -4.22 -4.98 -7.26
CA PHE A 122 -4.52 -4.77 -5.84
C PHE A 122 -5.13 -6.00 -5.17
N GLN A 123 -5.91 -6.81 -5.89
CA GLN A 123 -6.43 -8.08 -5.38
C GLN A 123 -5.28 -9.07 -5.08
N LYS A 124 -4.26 -9.13 -5.94
CA LYS A 124 -3.05 -9.92 -5.67
C LYS A 124 -2.31 -9.41 -4.43
N ALA A 125 -2.17 -8.09 -4.27
CA ALA A 125 -1.56 -7.50 -3.08
C ALA A 125 -2.33 -7.88 -1.80
N VAL A 126 -3.68 -7.84 -1.82
CA VAL A 126 -4.51 -8.30 -0.71
C VAL A 126 -4.30 -9.78 -0.43
N THR A 127 -4.30 -10.64 -1.46
CA THR A 127 -4.09 -12.08 -1.28
C THR A 127 -2.73 -12.39 -0.69
N VAL A 128 -1.67 -11.69 -1.09
CA VAL A 128 -0.33 -11.90 -0.52
C VAL A 128 -0.32 -11.45 0.94
N GLU A 129 -0.78 -10.24 1.25
CA GLU A 129 -0.80 -9.71 2.63
C GLU A 129 -1.61 -10.57 3.59
N GLU A 130 -2.74 -11.13 3.15
CA GLU A 130 -3.57 -12.01 3.99
C GLU A 130 -2.94 -13.37 4.29
N ASN A 131 -1.95 -13.80 3.50
CA ASN A 131 -1.22 -15.05 3.71
C ASN A 131 0.11 -14.85 4.44
N MET A 132 0.52 -13.60 4.70
CA MET A 132 1.69 -13.32 5.53
C MET A 132 1.47 -13.80 6.96
N VAL A 133 2.56 -14.02 7.70
CA VAL A 133 2.47 -14.37 9.12
C VAL A 133 1.73 -13.27 9.88
N TYR A 134 0.74 -13.66 10.67
CA TYR A 134 0.05 -12.73 11.55
C TYR A 134 0.98 -12.33 12.71
N ASP A 135 1.31 -11.05 12.76
CA ASP A 135 2.04 -10.43 13.88
C ASP A 135 1.48 -9.03 14.20
N GLU A 136 1.73 -8.55 15.42
CA GLU A 136 1.37 -7.20 15.88
C GLU A 136 2.63 -6.44 16.33
N PRO A 137 3.13 -5.48 15.52
CA PRO A 137 2.50 -4.90 14.32
C PRO A 137 2.60 -5.81 13.08
N ARG A 138 1.65 -5.66 12.14
CA ARG A 138 1.66 -6.40 10.86
C ARG A 138 3.00 -6.25 10.13
N ASP A 139 3.49 -7.36 9.60
CA ASP A 139 4.71 -7.42 8.78
C ASP A 139 4.66 -6.52 7.55
N TRP A 140 3.47 -6.14 7.08
CA TRP A 140 3.28 -5.12 6.05
C TRP A 140 2.38 -3.97 6.53
N MET A 141 2.92 -2.74 6.51
CA MET A 141 2.24 -1.57 7.08
C MET A 141 1.15 -0.95 6.18
N LEU A 142 1.29 -1.01 4.85
CA LEU A 142 0.37 -0.35 3.93
C LEU A 142 -0.78 -1.27 3.53
N ASN A 143 -1.93 -1.15 4.19
CA ASN A 143 -3.06 -2.04 3.94
C ASN A 143 -3.55 -2.04 2.46
N PRO A 144 -3.37 -3.14 1.71
CA PRO A 144 -3.76 -3.21 0.30
C PRO A 144 -5.27 -3.10 0.06
N LYS A 145 -6.09 -3.43 1.07
CA LYS A 145 -7.56 -3.37 0.99
C LYS A 145 -8.06 -1.94 0.72
N HIS A 146 -7.32 -0.93 1.19
CA HIS A 146 -7.64 0.48 0.91
C HIS A 146 -7.41 0.84 -0.56
N TYR A 147 -6.31 0.38 -1.15
CA TYR A 147 -6.01 0.58 -2.56
C TYR A 147 -7.05 -0.11 -3.45
N LEU A 148 -7.40 -1.36 -3.11
CA LEU A 148 -8.44 -2.12 -3.80
C LEU A 148 -9.81 -1.43 -3.70
N GLY A 149 -10.21 -0.99 -2.49
CA GLY A 149 -11.45 -0.24 -2.28
C GLY A 149 -11.51 1.05 -3.10
N ASN A 150 -10.41 1.80 -3.18
CA ASN A 150 -10.33 2.99 -4.03
C ASN A 150 -10.47 2.64 -5.52
N ALA A 151 -9.82 1.58 -5.99
CA ALA A 151 -9.94 1.14 -7.38
C ALA A 151 -11.38 0.76 -7.74
N PHE A 152 -12.08 0.04 -6.85
CA PHE A 152 -13.50 -0.25 -7.02
C PHE A 152 -14.37 1.02 -7.08
N ILE A 153 -14.13 2.00 -6.22
CA ILE A 153 -14.84 3.30 -6.27
C ILE A 153 -14.61 4.00 -7.61
N LYS A 154 -13.35 4.06 -8.10
CA LYS A 154 -13.03 4.68 -9.39
C LYS A 154 -13.64 3.93 -10.58
N ALA A 155 -13.83 2.61 -10.46
CA ALA A 155 -14.49 1.77 -11.45
C ALA A 155 -16.04 1.83 -11.38
N GLY A 156 -16.62 2.49 -10.37
CA GLY A 156 -18.07 2.48 -10.13
C GLY A 156 -18.60 1.18 -9.49
N GLN A 157 -17.72 0.30 -9.03
CA GLN A 157 -18.05 -0.98 -8.38
C GLN A 157 -18.24 -0.77 -6.87
N PHE A 158 -19.26 0.01 -6.50
CA PHE A 158 -19.43 0.51 -5.13
C PHE A 158 -19.73 -0.59 -4.10
N ASP A 159 -20.47 -1.65 -4.46
CA ASP A 159 -20.75 -2.75 -3.52
C ASP A 159 -19.48 -3.53 -3.17
N ASP A 160 -18.60 -3.76 -4.15
CA ASP A 160 -17.31 -4.41 -3.94
C ASP A 160 -16.36 -3.53 -3.10
N ALA A 161 -16.38 -2.21 -3.34
CA ALA A 161 -15.65 -1.24 -2.52
C ALA A 161 -16.09 -1.31 -1.05
N ILE A 162 -17.39 -1.31 -0.78
CA ILE A 162 -17.93 -1.40 0.58
C ILE A 162 -17.50 -2.72 1.22
N LYS A 163 -17.64 -3.85 0.51
CA LYS A 163 -17.29 -5.18 1.01
C LYS A 163 -15.82 -5.28 1.42
N ILE A 164 -14.90 -4.84 0.57
CA ILE A 164 -13.47 -4.95 0.88
C ILE A 164 -13.05 -4.01 2.01
N LEU A 165 -13.62 -2.80 2.09
CA LEU A 165 -13.32 -1.86 3.17
C LEU A 165 -13.96 -2.29 4.51
N GLN A 166 -15.11 -2.98 4.47
CA GLN A 166 -15.66 -3.62 5.67
C GLN A 166 -14.76 -4.73 6.19
N LYS A 167 -14.06 -5.47 5.31
CA LYS A 167 -13.06 -6.47 5.70
C LYS A 167 -11.88 -5.83 6.43
N ASP A 168 -11.44 -4.62 6.05
CA ASP A 168 -10.46 -3.86 6.83
C ASP A 168 -10.98 -3.57 8.24
N LEU A 169 -12.22 -3.08 8.35
CA LEU A 169 -12.83 -2.71 9.63
C LEU A 169 -13.06 -3.88 10.60
N GLN A 170 -12.96 -5.14 10.14
CA GLN A 170 -13.00 -6.31 11.03
C GLN A 170 -11.73 -6.43 11.87
N ASN A 171 -10.59 -6.02 11.33
CA ASN A 171 -9.28 -6.10 12.00
C ASN A 171 -8.80 -4.73 12.49
N ASN A 172 -9.24 -3.65 11.86
CA ASN A 172 -8.87 -2.27 12.20
C ASN A 172 -10.13 -1.46 12.49
N ASN A 173 -10.73 -1.71 13.67
CA ASN A 173 -11.95 -1.04 14.09
C ASN A 173 -11.83 0.48 13.95
N GLU A 174 -12.85 1.10 13.35
CA GLU A 174 -12.91 2.54 13.14
C GLU A 174 -11.75 3.14 12.30
N ASN A 175 -11.11 2.37 11.41
CA ASN A 175 -10.11 2.93 10.50
C ASN A 175 -10.70 4.05 9.62
N GLY A 176 -10.19 5.28 9.76
CA GLY A 176 -10.72 6.45 9.06
C GLY A 176 -10.71 6.34 7.54
N TRP A 177 -9.77 5.61 6.94
CA TRP A 177 -9.59 5.53 5.48
C TRP A 177 -10.65 4.59 4.90
N ALA A 178 -10.89 3.46 5.58
CA ALA A 178 -11.97 2.55 5.22
C ALA A 178 -13.35 3.19 5.45
N LEU A 179 -13.57 3.86 6.59
CA LEU A 179 -14.82 4.57 6.85
C LEU A 179 -15.09 5.65 5.80
N PHE A 180 -14.08 6.44 5.42
CA PHE A 180 -14.22 7.46 4.39
C PHE A 180 -14.55 6.86 3.02
N GLY A 181 -13.88 5.77 2.64
CA GLY A 181 -14.16 5.05 1.41
C GLY A 181 -15.57 4.46 1.34
N ILE A 182 -16.03 3.83 2.43
CA ILE A 182 -17.41 3.31 2.52
C ILE A 182 -18.42 4.45 2.41
N TRP A 183 -18.17 5.57 3.09
CA TRP A 183 -19.01 6.76 2.98
C TRP A 183 -19.09 7.26 1.52
N GLN A 184 -17.96 7.39 0.82
CA GLN A 184 -17.93 7.80 -0.59
C GLN A 184 -18.73 6.86 -1.49
N ALA A 185 -18.55 5.54 -1.32
CA ALA A 185 -19.28 4.53 -2.10
C ALA A 185 -20.80 4.62 -1.86
N LEU A 186 -21.24 4.75 -0.61
CA LEU A 186 -22.66 4.88 -0.26
C LEU A 186 -23.27 6.19 -0.78
N THR A 187 -22.53 7.29 -0.73
CA THR A 187 -22.97 8.56 -1.31
C THR A 187 -23.11 8.44 -2.83
N ALA A 188 -22.17 7.80 -3.52
CA ALA A 188 -22.25 7.57 -4.96
C ALA A 188 -23.43 6.66 -5.35
N GLN A 189 -23.80 5.72 -4.48
CA GLN A 189 -25.01 4.89 -4.62
C GLN A 189 -26.32 5.62 -4.27
N LYS A 190 -26.29 6.89 -3.85
CA LYS A 190 -27.47 7.64 -3.39
C LYS A 190 -28.19 6.97 -2.21
N LYS A 191 -27.42 6.42 -1.26
CA LYS A 191 -27.89 5.81 0.00
C LYS A 191 -27.60 6.73 1.20
N PRO A 192 -28.35 7.84 1.37
CA PRO A 192 -27.98 8.89 2.32
C PRO A 192 -28.11 8.47 3.79
N ALA A 193 -29.04 7.58 4.13
CA ALA A 193 -29.23 7.13 5.51
C ALA A 193 -28.04 6.31 6.00
N GLU A 194 -27.56 5.38 5.18
CA GLU A 194 -26.39 4.55 5.44
C GLU A 194 -25.11 5.38 5.41
N ALA A 195 -24.96 6.26 4.41
CA ALA A 195 -23.82 7.16 4.31
C ALA A 195 -23.69 8.04 5.57
N THR A 196 -24.80 8.56 6.10
CA THR A 196 -24.82 9.38 7.32
C THR A 196 -24.29 8.61 8.53
N LYS A 197 -24.71 7.33 8.71
CA LYS A 197 -24.23 6.49 9.80
C LYS A 197 -22.71 6.29 9.75
N VAL A 198 -22.17 6.03 8.56
CA VAL A 198 -20.72 5.85 8.36
C VAL A 198 -19.97 7.17 8.54
N LEU A 199 -20.54 8.29 8.10
CA LEU A 199 -19.94 9.61 8.28
C LEU A 199 -19.80 10.01 9.75
N VAL A 200 -20.78 9.68 10.60
CA VAL A 200 -20.69 9.91 12.05
C VAL A 200 -19.53 9.13 12.66
N ARG A 201 -19.38 7.86 12.28
CA ARG A 201 -18.25 7.01 12.69
C ARG A 201 -16.91 7.61 12.25
N PHE A 202 -16.81 7.98 10.97
CA PHE A 202 -15.61 8.62 10.43
C PHE A 202 -15.23 9.88 11.20
N LYS A 203 -16.18 10.81 11.39
CA LYS A 203 -15.93 12.06 12.10
C LYS A 203 -15.44 11.85 13.53
N LYS A 204 -15.93 10.82 14.21
CA LYS A 204 -15.47 10.47 15.57
C LYS A 204 -14.07 9.86 15.54
N ALA A 205 -13.82 8.92 14.63
CA ALA A 205 -12.52 8.24 14.50
C ALA A 205 -11.40 9.17 14.04
N PHE A 206 -11.76 10.26 13.36
CA PHE A 206 -10.85 11.18 12.70
C PHE A 206 -10.87 12.59 13.30
N ASP A 207 -11.36 12.75 14.53
CA ASP A 207 -11.57 14.05 15.19
C ASP A 207 -10.25 14.79 15.52
N ARG A 208 -9.18 14.04 15.78
CA ARG A 208 -7.83 14.55 16.12
C ARG A 208 -6.85 14.52 14.96
N SER A 209 -7.31 14.27 13.73
CA SER A 209 -6.41 14.19 12.58
C SER A 209 -5.96 15.57 12.11
N ASP A 210 -4.68 15.69 11.75
CA ASP A 210 -4.13 16.92 11.16
C ASP A 210 -4.24 16.98 9.63
N ILE A 211 -4.89 15.98 9.02
CA ILE A 211 -5.03 15.85 7.57
C ILE A 211 -6.49 15.73 7.15
N LYS A 212 -6.77 15.99 5.87
CA LYS A 212 -8.06 15.69 5.25
C LYS A 212 -7.92 14.49 4.32
N LEU A 213 -8.92 13.62 4.32
CA LEU A 213 -8.99 12.52 3.37
C LEU A 213 -9.83 12.92 2.16
N TYR A 214 -9.40 12.45 0.99
CA TYR A 214 -10.13 12.58 -0.28
C TYR A 214 -10.47 11.22 -0.89
N GLY A 215 -9.99 10.14 -0.29
CA GLY A 215 -10.22 8.77 -0.69
C GLY A 215 -9.79 7.78 0.39
N PRO A 216 -9.95 6.47 0.14
CA PRO A 216 -9.38 5.42 0.98
C PRO A 216 -7.84 5.40 0.93
N VAL A 217 -7.27 6.04 -0.10
CA VAL A 217 -5.85 6.34 -0.31
C VAL A 217 -5.75 7.75 -0.93
N PHE A 218 -4.53 8.29 -1.04
CA PHE A 218 -4.19 9.66 -1.49
C PHE A 218 -4.91 10.14 -2.75
#